data_AF-A0A401ULN3-F1
#
_entry.id   AF-A0A401ULN3-F1
#
_cell.length_a   1.000
_cell.length_b   1.000
_cell.length_c   1.000
_cell.angle_alpha   90.00
_cell.angle_beta   90.00
_cell.angle_gamma   90.00
#
_symmetry.space_group_name_H-M   'P 1'
#
loop_
_entity.id
_entity.type
_entity.pdbx_description
1 polymer ?
#
loop_
_entity_poly.entity_id
_entity_poly.type
_entity_poly.pdbx_seq_one_letter_code
_entity_poly.pdbx_strand_id
1 'polypeptide(L)'
;MSYLDKYKRMVSVDNMKTTKDLLLEAEILSFQEYLNGAPNQYAYNKYKDTNKFFCTIQDTAFNDNKNGDEKILCVENSSILVMGDLIECDGKIWLISFEEHNTVKSHKTFIMRPTNNSLKYIVNKNQVNEAIFNVPAIVTNQTLYTVGLNDGTYFNTGDTKLSCIIGVSKDTMYIARDMRFIFNTNSEKVAYFITYVDTISKEGLLICTLKETIIVEEDDLEKGIAFNDMGKISIKDMDNTTKIVAVQGTNVDYINFESLKSYHMLDDKNIEPVGRTFSWRLEQSVENPLITPADLITKLEIISPVSCRLTSNDKIKGYFNLISICNEDKTEIVNNLRIKDSMDL
;
A
#
# COMPACT_ATOMS: atom_id res chain seq x y z
N MET A 1 -8.41 46.80 -28.35
CA MET A 1 -8.31 46.18 -27.02
C MET A 1 -7.89 44.74 -27.24
N SER A 2 -6.65 44.36 -26.89
CA SER A 2 -6.07 43.05 -27.25
C SER A 2 -6.79 41.92 -26.50
N TYR A 3 -6.85 40.72 -27.10
CA TYR A 3 -7.37 39.52 -26.45
C TYR A 3 -6.65 39.25 -25.11
N LEU A 4 -5.36 39.56 -25.09
CA LEU A 4 -4.48 39.43 -23.93
C LEU A 4 -4.84 40.43 -22.81
N ASP A 5 -5.38 41.61 -23.16
CA ASP A 5 -5.84 42.61 -22.18
C ASP A 5 -7.18 42.23 -21.56
N LYS A 6 -8.07 41.59 -22.34
CA LYS A 6 -9.32 41.00 -21.82
C LYS A 6 -9.03 39.82 -20.90
N TYR A 7 -8.09 38.95 -21.28
CA TYR A 7 -7.68 37.80 -20.47
C TYR A 7 -7.02 38.25 -19.16
N LYS A 8 -6.10 39.22 -19.22
CA LYS A 8 -5.50 39.82 -18.02
C LYS A 8 -6.54 40.45 -17.11
N ARG A 9 -7.57 41.13 -17.62
CA ARG A 9 -8.69 41.64 -16.80
C ARG A 9 -9.56 40.56 -16.17
N MET A 10 -9.75 39.42 -16.81
CA MET A 10 -10.48 38.29 -16.21
C MET A 10 -9.67 37.59 -15.12
N VAL A 11 -8.34 37.51 -15.29
CA VAL A 11 -7.43 36.86 -14.34
C VAL A 11 -6.98 37.78 -13.21
N SER A 12 -6.98 39.12 -13.41
CA SER A 12 -6.53 40.12 -12.43
C SER A 12 -7.59 40.56 -11.42
N VAL A 13 -8.76 39.92 -11.39
CA VAL A 13 -9.74 40.12 -10.32
C VAL A 13 -9.60 38.92 -9.41
N ASP A 14 -8.90 39.13 -8.28
CA ASP A 14 -8.36 38.13 -7.33
C ASP A 14 -9.36 37.10 -6.74
N ASN A 15 -10.56 36.94 -7.28
CA ASN A 15 -11.57 35.97 -6.83
C ASN A 15 -12.63 35.61 -7.91
N MET A 16 -12.40 35.88 -9.20
CA MET A 16 -13.37 35.47 -10.23
C MET A 16 -13.25 33.97 -10.55
N LYS A 17 -14.17 33.18 -9.99
CA LYS A 17 -14.40 31.78 -10.36
C LYS A 17 -14.66 31.69 -11.86
N THR A 18 -13.95 30.80 -12.55
CA THR A 18 -14.19 30.58 -13.97
C THR A 18 -15.58 29.96 -14.16
N THR A 19 -16.15 30.04 -15.36
CA THR A 19 -17.43 29.38 -15.68
C THR A 19 -17.40 27.87 -15.37
N LYS A 20 -16.23 27.24 -15.51
CA LYS A 20 -16.03 25.83 -15.14
C LYS A 20 -16.11 25.61 -13.64
N ASP A 21 -15.53 26.50 -12.83
CA ASP A 21 -15.57 26.41 -11.37
C ASP A 21 -17.00 26.61 -10.84
N LEU A 22 -17.74 27.54 -11.44
CA LEU A 22 -19.16 27.77 -11.10
C LEU A 22 -20.04 26.56 -11.43
N LEU A 23 -19.80 25.91 -12.58
CA LEU A 23 -20.50 24.67 -12.95
C LEU A 23 -20.15 23.53 -12.00
N LEU A 24 -18.87 23.39 -11.65
CA LEU A 24 -18.42 22.38 -10.70
C LEU A 24 -19.08 22.55 -9.32
N GLU A 25 -19.15 23.79 -8.83
CA GLU A 25 -19.79 24.09 -7.54
C GLU A 25 -21.30 23.84 -7.58
N ALA A 26 -21.97 24.21 -8.67
CA ALA A 26 -23.39 23.92 -8.85
C ALA A 26 -23.66 22.40 -8.83
N GLU A 27 -22.80 21.62 -9.49
CA GLU A 27 -22.91 20.15 -9.52
C GLU A 27 -22.60 19.51 -8.15
N ILE A 28 -21.63 20.04 -7.40
CA ILE A 28 -21.37 19.60 -6.02
C ILE A 28 -22.58 19.87 -5.12
N LEU A 29 -23.14 21.08 -5.19
CA LEU A 29 -24.33 21.45 -4.41
C LEU A 29 -25.54 20.59 -4.79
N SER A 30 -25.77 20.38 -6.09
CA SER A 30 -26.82 19.49 -6.60
C SER A 30 -26.67 18.07 -6.05
N PHE A 31 -25.44 17.54 -6.03
CA PHE A 31 -25.19 16.22 -5.45
C PHE A 31 -25.43 16.19 -3.93
N GLN A 32 -25.08 17.26 -3.20
CA GLN A 32 -25.34 17.34 -1.75
C GLN A 32 -26.85 17.40 -1.45
N GLU A 33 -27.61 18.16 -2.23
CA GLU A 33 -29.07 18.18 -2.15
C GLU A 33 -29.65 16.80 -2.45
N TYR A 34 -29.15 16.12 -3.48
CA TYR A 34 -29.51 14.74 -3.77
C TYR A 34 -29.21 13.79 -2.61
N LEU A 35 -27.97 13.81 -2.09
CA LEU A 35 -27.52 12.93 -1.02
C LEU A 35 -28.38 13.11 0.24
N ASN A 36 -28.72 14.35 0.59
CA ASN A 36 -29.55 14.66 1.77
C ASN A 36 -31.04 14.34 1.57
N GLY A 37 -31.53 14.35 0.33
CA GLY A 37 -32.92 14.05 -0.01
C GLY A 37 -33.18 12.58 -0.38
N ALA A 38 -32.13 11.78 -0.54
CA ALA A 38 -32.23 10.42 -1.06
C ALA A 38 -32.75 9.44 0.01
N PRO A 39 -33.80 8.65 -0.29
CA PRO A 39 -34.36 7.69 0.67
C PRO A 39 -33.42 6.50 0.96
N ASN A 40 -32.43 6.28 0.11
CA ASN A 40 -31.38 5.26 0.24
C ASN A 40 -30.06 5.85 0.78
N GLN A 41 -30.11 7.04 1.39
CA GLN A 41 -28.98 7.58 2.13
C GLN A 41 -28.83 6.83 3.46
N TYR A 42 -27.66 6.27 3.69
CA TYR A 42 -27.33 5.62 4.95
C TYR A 42 -25.90 5.97 5.38
N ALA A 43 -25.66 5.89 6.68
CA ALA A 43 -24.32 6.04 7.26
C ALA A 43 -23.71 4.66 7.45
N TYR A 44 -22.61 4.39 6.74
CA TYR A 44 -21.86 3.14 6.88
C TYR A 44 -20.48 3.37 7.47
N ASN A 45 -19.93 2.30 8.02
CA ASN A 45 -18.55 2.24 8.47
C ASN A 45 -17.72 1.49 7.42
N LYS A 46 -16.46 1.91 7.28
CA LYS A 46 -15.45 1.04 6.68
C LYS A 46 -15.20 -0.16 7.61
N TYR A 47 -15.02 -1.34 7.04
CA TYR A 47 -14.85 -2.58 7.79
C TYR A 47 -13.62 -2.48 8.71
N LYS A 48 -13.81 -2.80 10.00
CA LYS A 48 -12.84 -2.63 11.08
C LYS A 48 -12.38 -1.17 11.35
N ASP A 49 -13.09 -0.18 10.84
CA ASP A 49 -12.90 1.24 11.15
C ASP A 49 -14.14 1.80 11.87
N THR A 50 -13.94 2.85 12.67
CA THR A 50 -14.99 3.60 13.35
C THR A 50 -15.47 4.83 12.57
N ASN A 51 -14.77 5.20 11.50
CA ASN A 51 -15.13 6.37 10.70
C ASN A 51 -16.41 6.13 9.88
N LYS A 52 -17.43 6.92 10.16
CA LYS A 52 -18.70 6.95 9.42
C LYS A 52 -18.61 7.85 8.22
N PHE A 53 -19.18 7.40 7.10
CA PHE A 53 -19.42 8.24 5.93
C PHE A 53 -20.87 8.09 5.48
N PHE A 54 -21.40 9.16 4.90
CA PHE A 54 -22.73 9.16 4.29
C PHE A 54 -22.60 8.79 2.83
N CYS A 55 -23.44 7.87 2.37
CA CYS A 55 -23.49 7.47 0.98
C CYS A 55 -24.92 7.14 0.56
N THR A 56 -25.15 7.10 -0.74
CA THR A 56 -26.30 6.38 -1.31
C THR A 56 -25.81 5.06 -1.87
N ILE A 57 -26.58 4.00 -1.64
CA ILE A 57 -26.37 2.69 -2.25
C ILE A 57 -27.53 2.41 -3.20
N GLN A 58 -27.21 2.12 -4.44
CA GLN A 58 -28.17 1.76 -5.47
C GLN A 58 -27.83 0.38 -6.01
N ASP A 59 -28.84 -0.42 -6.30
CA ASP A 59 -28.64 -1.70 -6.97
C ASP A 59 -28.32 -1.45 -8.44
N THR A 60 -27.20 -1.98 -8.95
CA THR A 60 -26.85 -1.83 -10.38
C THR A 60 -27.76 -2.67 -11.26
N ALA A 61 -28.39 -3.72 -10.71
CA ALA A 61 -29.10 -4.69 -11.51
C ALA A 61 -30.38 -5.20 -10.84
N PHE A 62 -31.50 -5.01 -11.52
CA PHE A 62 -32.65 -5.93 -11.47
C PHE A 62 -32.36 -7.11 -12.42
N ASN A 63 -31.33 -7.92 -12.20
CA ASN A 63 -30.87 -8.85 -13.24
C ASN A 63 -31.42 -10.28 -13.17
N ASP A 64 -32.02 -10.68 -14.29
CA ASP A 64 -32.22 -12.07 -14.77
C ASP A 64 -30.90 -12.81 -15.07
N ASN A 65 -29.74 -12.16 -14.94
CA ASN A 65 -28.41 -12.76 -15.11
C ASN A 65 -27.79 -13.15 -13.76
N LYS A 66 -27.55 -14.45 -13.58
CA LYS A 66 -27.07 -15.14 -12.36
C LYS A 66 -25.65 -14.76 -11.87
N ASN A 67 -25.05 -13.68 -12.37
CA ASN A 67 -23.64 -13.37 -12.10
C ASN A 67 -23.48 -12.13 -11.23
N GLY A 68 -23.62 -12.32 -9.91
CA GLY A 68 -23.16 -11.39 -8.87
C GLY A 68 -24.14 -10.25 -8.53
N ASP A 69 -24.43 -10.08 -7.24
CA ASP A 69 -25.08 -8.87 -6.70
C ASP A 69 -24.04 -7.74 -6.73
N GLU A 70 -24.29 -6.69 -7.49
CA GLU A 70 -23.43 -5.52 -7.58
C GLU A 70 -24.22 -4.30 -7.13
N LYS A 71 -23.53 -3.37 -6.47
CA LYS A 71 -24.16 -2.13 -6.01
C LYS A 71 -23.30 -0.93 -6.39
N ILE A 72 -23.96 0.14 -6.82
CA ILE A 72 -23.38 1.46 -7.00
C ILE A 72 -23.39 2.17 -5.65
N LEU A 73 -22.26 2.74 -5.29
CA LEU A 73 -22.06 3.53 -4.10
C LEU A 73 -21.66 4.95 -4.52
N CYS A 74 -22.47 5.94 -4.17
CA CYS A 74 -22.14 7.35 -4.44
C CYS A 74 -21.81 8.08 -3.13
N VAL A 75 -20.71 8.82 -3.13
CA VAL A 75 -20.22 9.57 -1.97
C VAL A 75 -19.69 10.93 -2.38
N GLU A 76 -19.66 11.86 -1.42
CA GLU A 76 -19.03 13.15 -1.63
C GLU A 76 -17.55 13.00 -2.04
N ASN A 77 -17.06 13.94 -2.84
CA ASN A 77 -15.66 13.93 -3.28
C ASN A 77 -14.64 14.06 -2.14
N SER A 78 -15.04 14.69 -1.03
CA SER A 78 -14.29 14.80 0.22
C SER A 78 -14.13 13.46 0.95
N SER A 79 -14.86 12.41 0.55
CA SER A 79 -14.85 11.12 1.23
C SER A 79 -13.48 10.46 1.19
N ILE A 80 -13.12 9.85 2.33
CA ILE A 80 -11.89 9.09 2.57
C ILE A 80 -11.86 7.74 1.84
N LEU A 81 -12.98 7.33 1.22
CA LEU A 81 -13.08 6.06 0.53
C LEU A 81 -12.21 6.03 -0.73
N VAL A 82 -11.58 4.87 -0.91
CA VAL A 82 -10.71 4.54 -2.04
C VAL A 82 -11.01 3.13 -2.56
N MET A 83 -10.55 2.81 -3.77
CA MET A 83 -10.62 1.44 -4.29
C MET A 83 -9.94 0.43 -3.34
N GLY A 84 -10.55 -0.75 -3.20
CA GLY A 84 -10.08 -1.78 -2.28
C GLY A 84 -10.62 -1.67 -0.85
N ASP A 85 -11.32 -0.59 -0.51
CA ASP A 85 -11.94 -0.50 0.80
C ASP A 85 -13.08 -1.51 0.95
N LEU A 86 -13.21 -2.01 2.18
CA LEU A 86 -14.27 -2.94 2.59
C LEU A 86 -15.35 -2.16 3.36
N ILE A 87 -16.61 -2.41 3.05
CA ILE A 87 -17.77 -1.77 3.68
C ILE A 87 -18.66 -2.86 4.26
N GLU A 88 -19.14 -2.66 5.49
CA GLU A 88 -20.12 -3.55 6.09
C GLU A 88 -21.53 -2.98 5.89
N CYS A 89 -22.36 -3.68 5.13
CA CYS A 89 -23.73 -3.29 4.81
C CYS A 89 -24.64 -4.50 4.93
N ASP A 90 -25.75 -4.37 5.67
CA ASP A 90 -26.74 -5.42 5.92
C ASP A 90 -26.14 -6.75 6.42
N GLY A 91 -25.14 -6.67 7.29
CA GLY A 91 -24.44 -7.84 7.85
C GLY A 91 -23.57 -8.60 6.84
N LYS A 92 -23.33 -8.03 5.65
CA LYS A 92 -22.41 -8.55 4.64
C LYS A 92 -21.26 -7.59 4.43
N ILE A 93 -20.10 -8.14 4.08
CA ILE A 93 -18.91 -7.37 3.76
C ILE A 93 -18.83 -7.22 2.24
N TRP A 94 -18.72 -5.98 1.79
CA TRP A 94 -18.65 -5.55 0.41
C TRP A 94 -17.27 -4.98 0.10
N LEU A 95 -16.69 -5.31 -1.04
CA LEU A 95 -15.41 -4.80 -1.51
C LEU A 95 -15.63 -3.81 -2.66
N ILE A 96 -15.06 -2.61 -2.55
CA ILE A 96 -15.02 -1.63 -3.64
C ILE A 96 -14.08 -2.14 -4.73
N SER A 97 -14.64 -2.47 -5.89
CA SER A 97 -13.95 -3.16 -6.99
C SER A 97 -13.60 -2.25 -8.17
N PHE A 98 -14.24 -1.08 -8.24
CA PHE A 98 -14.09 -0.11 -9.30
C PHE A 98 -14.51 1.28 -8.83
N GLU A 99 -13.78 2.29 -9.28
CA GLU A 99 -14.11 3.71 -9.15
C GLU A 99 -14.35 4.28 -10.55
N GLU A 100 -15.51 4.87 -10.77
CA GLU A 100 -15.87 5.47 -12.04
C GLU A 100 -15.20 6.84 -12.20
N HIS A 101 -14.62 7.07 -13.38
CA HIS A 101 -14.02 8.35 -13.71
C HIS A 101 -15.09 9.33 -14.22
N ASN A 102 -15.73 10.03 -13.29
CA ASN A 102 -16.74 11.04 -13.62
C ASN A 102 -16.14 12.20 -14.42
N THR A 103 -16.80 12.57 -15.52
CA THR A 103 -16.39 13.70 -16.38
C THR A 103 -16.41 15.03 -15.61
N VAL A 104 -17.41 15.19 -14.72
CA VAL A 104 -17.48 16.28 -13.76
C VAL A 104 -17.22 15.70 -12.38
N LYS A 105 -16.16 16.17 -11.72
CA LYS A 105 -15.79 15.74 -10.37
C LYS A 105 -16.70 16.41 -9.33
N SER A 106 -17.99 16.10 -9.32
CA SER A 106 -18.90 16.52 -8.24
C SER A 106 -18.93 15.53 -7.08
N HIS A 107 -18.88 14.25 -7.39
CA HIS A 107 -18.92 13.14 -6.43
C HIS A 107 -18.08 11.96 -6.94
N LYS A 108 -17.80 11.02 -6.03
CA LYS A 108 -17.19 9.72 -6.38
C LYS A 108 -18.27 8.67 -6.52
N THR A 109 -18.16 7.88 -7.57
CA THR A 109 -19.06 6.75 -7.85
C THR A 109 -18.23 5.48 -7.84
N PHE A 110 -18.63 4.52 -7.04
CA PHE A 110 -17.94 3.25 -6.86
C PHE A 110 -18.87 2.09 -7.22
N ILE A 111 -18.29 0.99 -7.70
CA ILE A 111 -18.98 -0.31 -7.83
C ILE A 111 -18.41 -1.25 -6.79
N MET A 112 -19.28 -1.73 -5.91
CA MET A 112 -18.94 -2.70 -4.88
C MET A 112 -19.58 -4.06 -5.13
N ARG A 113 -18.90 -5.11 -4.68
CA ARG A 113 -19.30 -6.51 -4.82
C ARG A 113 -19.23 -7.21 -3.46
N PRO A 114 -20.14 -8.15 -3.16
CA PRO A 114 -20.13 -8.87 -1.91
C PRO A 114 -18.92 -9.82 -1.89
N THR A 115 -18.24 -9.86 -0.76
CA THR A 115 -17.23 -10.88 -0.50
C THR A 115 -17.92 -12.22 -0.29
N ASN A 116 -17.37 -13.28 -0.87
CA ASN A 116 -17.94 -14.63 -0.81
C ASN A 116 -17.02 -15.63 -0.12
N ASN A 117 -15.79 -15.23 0.19
CA ASN A 117 -14.83 -16.05 0.91
C ASN A 117 -13.89 -15.19 1.76
N SER A 118 -13.03 -15.84 2.54
CA SER A 118 -12.04 -15.16 3.36
C SER A 118 -10.73 -15.93 3.37
N LEU A 119 -9.61 -15.23 3.17
CA LEU A 119 -8.27 -15.78 3.26
C LEU A 119 -7.78 -15.74 4.71
N LYS A 120 -7.38 -16.90 5.21
CA LYS A 120 -6.77 -17.04 6.53
C LYS A 120 -5.32 -17.46 6.41
N TYR A 121 -4.44 -16.72 7.06
CA TYR A 121 -3.00 -17.02 7.10
C TYR A 121 -2.37 -16.43 8.35
N ILE A 122 -1.19 -16.95 8.69
CA ILE A 122 -0.41 -16.54 9.84
C ILE A 122 0.80 -15.77 9.34
N VAL A 123 1.03 -14.60 9.91
CA VAL A 123 2.32 -13.91 9.74
C VAL A 123 2.99 -13.87 11.10
N ASN A 124 4.22 -14.40 11.13
CA ASN A 124 5.08 -14.40 12.28
C ASN A 124 5.83 -13.07 12.30
N LYS A 125 5.35 -12.09 13.08
CA LYS A 125 6.09 -10.84 13.27
C LYS A 125 7.20 -11.11 14.28
N ASN A 126 8.45 -11.07 13.81
CA ASN A 126 9.67 -11.12 14.61
C ASN A 126 9.79 -12.38 15.51
N GLN A 127 9.42 -13.56 14.99
CA GLN A 127 9.58 -14.88 15.65
C GLN A 127 8.88 -15.07 17.01
N VAL A 128 8.10 -14.10 17.50
CA VAL A 128 7.49 -14.14 18.85
C VAL A 128 5.98 -13.91 18.84
N ASN A 129 5.43 -13.20 17.85
CA ASN A 129 3.99 -12.92 17.78
C ASN A 129 3.38 -13.44 16.49
N GLU A 130 2.64 -14.55 16.61
CA GLU A 130 1.78 -15.08 15.56
C GLU A 130 0.49 -14.24 15.48
N ALA A 131 0.30 -13.53 14.38
CA ALA A 131 -0.97 -12.88 14.08
C ALA A 131 -1.71 -13.69 13.02
N ILE A 132 -2.92 -14.16 13.36
CA ILE A 132 -3.84 -14.79 12.41
C ILE A 132 -4.60 -13.67 11.70
N PHE A 133 -4.36 -13.52 10.41
CA PHE A 133 -5.10 -12.60 9.56
C PHE A 133 -6.30 -13.32 8.96
N ASN A 134 -7.44 -12.62 8.95
CA ASN A 134 -8.65 -13.05 8.24
C ASN A 134 -9.10 -11.92 7.32
N VAL A 135 -8.91 -12.13 6.03
CA VAL A 135 -9.07 -11.12 4.98
C VAL A 135 -10.26 -11.49 4.09
N PRO A 136 -11.34 -10.69 4.07
CA PRO A 136 -12.45 -10.88 3.15
C PRO A 136 -11.99 -10.77 1.68
N ALA A 137 -12.47 -11.67 0.83
CA ALA A 137 -12.08 -11.76 -0.56
C ALA A 137 -13.26 -12.10 -1.48
N ILE A 138 -13.13 -11.70 -2.75
CA ILE A 138 -14.02 -12.15 -3.83
C ILE A 138 -13.28 -13.23 -4.61
N VAL A 139 -13.78 -14.46 -4.53
CA VAL A 139 -13.22 -15.62 -5.24
C VAL A 139 -14.15 -16.00 -6.38
N THR A 140 -13.63 -16.03 -7.60
CA THR A 140 -14.37 -16.43 -8.80
C THR A 140 -13.64 -17.54 -9.55
N ASN A 141 -14.38 -18.47 -10.13
CA ASN A 141 -13.78 -19.52 -10.93
C ASN A 141 -13.38 -18.98 -12.31
N GLN A 142 -12.12 -19.19 -12.71
CA GLN A 142 -11.61 -18.81 -14.04
C GLN A 142 -11.67 -19.96 -15.06
N THR A 143 -12.00 -21.19 -14.66
CA THR A 143 -11.95 -22.38 -15.54
C THR A 143 -13.13 -22.53 -16.50
N LEU A 144 -13.84 -21.46 -16.83
CA LEU A 144 -14.89 -21.51 -17.85
C LEU A 144 -14.38 -21.98 -19.23
N TYR A 145 -13.06 -22.00 -19.48
CA TYR A 145 -12.48 -22.34 -20.79
C TYR A 145 -11.27 -23.29 -20.81
N THR A 146 -10.86 -23.88 -19.69
CA THR A 146 -9.67 -24.77 -19.69
C THR A 146 -9.88 -25.97 -18.77
N VAL A 147 -10.53 -27.01 -19.30
CA VAL A 147 -10.42 -28.37 -18.74
C VAL A 147 -9.10 -28.95 -19.26
N GLY A 148 -7.98 -28.54 -18.68
CA GLY A 148 -6.70 -29.17 -18.90
C GLY A 148 -6.46 -30.18 -17.79
N LEU A 149 -6.62 -31.47 -18.04
CA LEU A 149 -6.14 -32.48 -17.10
C LEU A 149 -4.61 -32.37 -17.07
N ASN A 150 -4.05 -32.05 -15.90
CA ASN A 150 -2.62 -32.14 -15.67
C ASN A 150 -2.33 -33.59 -15.25
N ASP A 151 -2.01 -34.44 -16.22
CA ASP A 151 -1.64 -35.84 -15.97
C ASP A 151 -0.25 -35.91 -15.32
N GLY A 152 -0.22 -35.87 -13.99
CA GLY A 152 0.93 -36.32 -13.21
C GLY A 152 0.89 -37.84 -13.08
N THR A 153 2.02 -38.52 -13.29
CA THR A 153 2.14 -39.99 -13.41
C THR A 153 1.59 -40.81 -12.22
N TYR A 154 1.23 -40.18 -11.09
CA TYR A 154 0.71 -40.84 -9.90
C TYR A 154 -0.53 -40.18 -9.26
N PHE A 155 -0.91 -38.94 -9.63
CA PHE A 155 -2.09 -38.25 -9.09
C PHE A 155 -2.69 -37.26 -10.08
N ASN A 156 -4.02 -37.26 -10.22
CA ASN A 156 -4.77 -36.26 -10.97
C ASN A 156 -5.21 -35.15 -10.02
N THR A 157 -4.69 -33.93 -10.20
CA THR A 157 -5.24 -32.73 -9.54
C THR A 157 -6.07 -31.98 -10.57
N GLY A 158 -7.29 -31.57 -10.22
CA GLY A 158 -8.09 -30.72 -11.10
C GLY A 158 -7.33 -29.42 -11.41
N ASP A 159 -7.25 -29.00 -12.68
CA ASP A 159 -6.63 -27.71 -13.05
C ASP A 159 -7.59 -26.54 -12.78
N THR A 160 -8.15 -26.52 -11.57
CA THR A 160 -9.06 -25.46 -11.13
C THR A 160 -8.24 -24.22 -10.85
N LYS A 161 -8.38 -23.22 -11.72
CA LYS A 161 -7.84 -21.87 -11.53
C LYS A 161 -8.92 -20.95 -10.98
N LEU A 162 -8.64 -20.33 -9.85
CA LEU A 162 -9.52 -19.33 -9.24
C LEU A 162 -8.88 -17.93 -9.35
N SER A 163 -9.71 -16.93 -9.58
CA SER A 163 -9.35 -15.53 -9.34
C SER A 163 -9.73 -15.18 -7.92
N CYS A 164 -8.86 -14.48 -7.21
CA CYS A 164 -9.16 -13.92 -5.90
C CYS A 164 -8.84 -12.43 -5.91
N ILE A 165 -9.84 -11.60 -5.62
CA ILE A 165 -9.72 -10.15 -5.56
C ILE A 165 -9.83 -9.72 -4.12
N ILE A 166 -8.87 -8.92 -3.67
CA ILE A 166 -8.70 -8.50 -2.28
C ILE A 166 -8.41 -7.00 -2.26
N GLY A 167 -8.88 -6.30 -1.22
CA GLY A 167 -8.49 -4.92 -0.95
C GLY A 167 -7.08 -4.79 -0.37
N VAL A 168 -6.30 -3.84 -0.85
CA VAL A 168 -4.96 -3.56 -0.30
C VAL A 168 -5.08 -2.90 1.06
N SER A 169 -4.48 -3.51 2.07
CA SER A 169 -4.44 -3.04 3.46
C SER A 169 -3.14 -3.48 4.14
N LYS A 170 -2.91 -3.00 5.38
CA LYS A 170 -1.78 -3.45 6.22
C LYS A 170 -1.78 -4.95 6.48
N ASP A 171 -2.94 -5.58 6.44
CA ASP A 171 -3.06 -7.01 6.67
C ASP A 171 -2.60 -7.75 5.41
N THR A 172 -3.05 -7.31 4.23
CA THR A 172 -2.86 -8.02 2.96
C THR A 172 -1.53 -7.78 2.27
N MET A 173 -0.70 -6.86 2.77
CA MET A 173 0.62 -6.55 2.20
C MET A 173 1.58 -7.75 2.18
N TYR A 174 1.34 -8.75 3.03
CA TYR A 174 2.17 -9.94 3.13
C TYR A 174 1.80 -11.04 2.14
N ILE A 175 0.70 -10.86 1.40
CA ILE A 175 0.24 -11.84 0.42
C ILE A 175 1.17 -11.82 -0.79
N ALA A 176 1.90 -12.90 -1.00
CA ALA A 176 2.88 -13.06 -2.04
C ALA A 176 2.61 -14.30 -2.90
N ARG A 177 3.38 -14.45 -3.98
CA ARG A 177 3.41 -15.69 -4.77
C ARG A 177 3.85 -16.86 -3.91
N ASP A 178 3.45 -18.06 -4.32
CA ASP A 178 3.73 -19.33 -3.65
C ASP A 178 3.10 -19.49 -2.26
N MET A 179 2.32 -18.51 -1.79
CA MET A 179 1.51 -18.67 -0.59
C MET A 179 0.32 -19.60 -0.84
N ARG A 180 0.07 -20.49 0.11
CA ARG A 180 -1.03 -21.44 0.18
C ARG A 180 -2.15 -20.91 1.07
N PHE A 181 -3.38 -21.21 0.67
CA PHE A 181 -4.61 -20.89 1.42
C PHE A 181 -5.56 -22.07 1.35
N ILE A 182 -6.32 -22.27 2.43
CA ILE A 182 -7.38 -23.28 2.47
C ILE A 182 -8.71 -22.58 2.35
N PHE A 183 -9.50 -23.00 1.38
CA PHE A 183 -10.88 -22.59 1.28
C PHE A 183 -11.78 -23.71 1.79
N ASN A 184 -12.69 -23.33 2.68
CA ASN A 184 -13.77 -24.21 3.09
C ASN A 184 -14.89 -24.07 2.06
N THR A 185 -15.08 -25.10 1.24
CA THR A 185 -16.32 -25.23 0.47
C THR A 185 -17.36 -25.95 1.32
N ASN A 186 -18.63 -25.95 0.90
CA ASN A 186 -19.73 -26.57 1.65
C ASN A 186 -19.53 -28.09 1.88
N SER A 187 -18.68 -28.74 1.07
CA SER A 187 -18.49 -30.19 1.11
C SER A 187 -17.07 -30.59 1.50
N GLU A 188 -16.07 -29.80 1.12
CA GLU A 188 -14.66 -30.18 1.23
C GLU A 188 -13.76 -28.98 1.53
N LYS A 189 -12.64 -29.24 2.20
CA LYS A 189 -11.55 -28.27 2.34
C LYS A 189 -10.58 -28.50 1.19
N VAL A 190 -10.28 -27.44 0.46
CA VAL A 190 -9.38 -27.53 -0.69
C VAL A 190 -8.29 -26.49 -0.53
N ALA A 191 -7.04 -26.93 -0.73
CA ALA A 191 -5.88 -26.06 -0.69
C ALA A 191 -5.61 -25.47 -2.08
N TYR A 192 -5.28 -24.19 -2.11
CA TYR A 192 -4.87 -23.48 -3.32
C TYR A 192 -3.58 -22.72 -3.04
N PHE A 193 -2.72 -22.57 -4.03
CA PHE A 193 -1.54 -21.73 -3.95
C PHE A 193 -1.60 -20.59 -4.96
N ILE A 194 -1.00 -19.46 -4.61
CA ILE A 194 -0.92 -18.28 -5.48
C ILE A 194 0.14 -18.51 -6.54
N THR A 195 -0.29 -18.56 -7.80
CA THR A 195 0.60 -18.62 -8.97
C THR A 195 1.03 -17.23 -9.44
N TYR A 196 0.15 -16.24 -9.29
CA TYR A 196 0.38 -14.90 -9.78
C TYR A 196 -0.34 -13.89 -8.90
N VAL A 197 0.30 -12.75 -8.69
CA VAL A 197 -0.24 -11.59 -8.00
C VAL A 197 -0.08 -10.40 -8.93
N ASP A 198 -1.20 -9.73 -9.18
CA ASP A 198 -1.27 -8.47 -9.90
C ASP A 198 -1.55 -7.34 -8.91
N THR A 199 -0.62 -6.41 -8.84
CA THR A 199 -0.73 -5.16 -8.08
C THR A 199 -0.67 -3.93 -8.98
N ILE A 200 -0.59 -4.12 -10.30
CA ILE A 200 -0.33 -3.05 -11.28
C ILE A 200 -1.62 -2.66 -11.98
N SER A 201 -2.46 -3.62 -12.35
CA SER A 201 -3.64 -3.34 -13.19
C SER A 201 -4.70 -2.47 -12.51
N LYS A 202 -4.85 -2.59 -11.19
CA LYS A 202 -5.84 -1.84 -10.41
C LYS A 202 -5.25 -1.40 -9.07
N GLU A 203 -4.93 -0.12 -8.96
CA GLU A 203 -4.45 0.46 -7.71
C GLU A 203 -5.47 0.26 -6.57
N GLY A 204 -5.00 -0.10 -5.38
CA GLY A 204 -5.87 -0.41 -4.23
C GLY A 204 -6.44 -1.84 -4.21
N LEU A 205 -6.30 -2.61 -5.28
CA LEU A 205 -6.72 -4.01 -5.34
C LEU A 205 -5.53 -4.94 -5.58
N LEU A 206 -5.60 -6.12 -4.95
CA LEU A 206 -4.67 -7.21 -5.15
C LEU A 206 -5.43 -8.36 -5.82
N ILE A 207 -5.05 -8.68 -7.06
CA ILE A 207 -5.69 -9.72 -7.85
C ILE A 207 -4.75 -10.92 -7.92
N CYS A 208 -5.16 -12.01 -7.29
CA CYS A 208 -4.43 -13.27 -7.28
C CYS A 208 -5.04 -14.26 -8.26
N THR A 209 -4.16 -15.02 -8.93
CA THR A 209 -4.52 -16.26 -9.61
C THR A 209 -4.07 -17.43 -8.75
N LEU A 210 -5.04 -18.23 -8.34
CA LEU A 210 -4.88 -19.39 -7.47
C LEU A 210 -4.96 -20.67 -8.29
N LYS A 211 -4.13 -21.65 -7.97
CA LYS A 211 -4.20 -23.00 -8.54
C LYS A 211 -4.36 -24.01 -7.41
N GLU A 212 -5.20 -25.02 -7.65
CA GLU A 212 -5.42 -26.11 -6.70
C GLU A 212 -4.13 -26.87 -6.38
N THR A 213 -3.98 -27.28 -5.12
CA THR A 213 -2.84 -28.07 -4.64
C THR A 213 -3.30 -29.09 -3.60
N ILE A 214 -2.43 -30.05 -3.30
CA ILE A 214 -2.68 -31.06 -2.28
C ILE A 214 -2.63 -30.42 -0.88
N ILE A 215 -3.45 -30.97 0.02
CA ILE A 215 -3.35 -30.72 1.46
C ILE A 215 -2.12 -31.46 1.99
N VAL A 216 -1.36 -30.80 2.85
CA VAL A 216 -0.19 -31.39 3.53
C VAL A 216 -0.48 -31.61 5.01
N GLU A 217 0.31 -32.45 5.68
CA GLU A 217 0.06 -32.82 7.09
C GLU A 217 0.21 -31.63 8.05
N GLU A 218 1.02 -30.65 7.67
CA GLU A 218 1.28 -29.43 8.44
C GLU A 218 0.14 -28.40 8.34
N ASP A 219 -0.83 -28.60 7.45
CA ASP A 219 -1.97 -27.71 7.28
C ASP A 219 -2.91 -27.79 8.50
N ASP A 220 -3.24 -26.64 9.11
CA ASP A 220 -4.22 -26.57 10.19
C ASP A 220 -5.64 -26.54 9.60
N LEU A 221 -6.15 -27.75 9.32
CA LEU A 221 -7.49 -27.93 8.78
C LEU A 221 -8.57 -27.43 9.72
N GLU A 222 -8.42 -27.56 11.04
CA GLU A 222 -9.44 -27.11 12.01
C GLU A 222 -9.66 -25.60 11.93
N LYS A 223 -8.58 -24.82 11.86
CA LYS A 223 -8.65 -23.35 11.71
C LYS A 223 -8.86 -22.90 10.27
N GLY A 224 -8.60 -23.78 9.29
CA GLY A 224 -8.65 -23.47 7.86
C GLY A 224 -7.46 -22.62 7.42
N ILE A 225 -6.27 -22.94 7.91
CA ILE A 225 -5.02 -22.22 7.64
C ILE A 225 -4.06 -23.17 6.94
N ALA A 226 -3.58 -22.79 5.75
CA ALA A 226 -2.54 -23.57 5.07
C ALA A 226 -1.18 -23.33 5.74
N PHE A 227 -0.38 -24.38 5.80
CA PHE A 227 1.03 -24.27 6.08
C PHE A 227 1.73 -23.53 4.93
N ASN A 228 2.35 -22.43 5.30
CA ASN A 228 3.24 -21.65 4.47
C ASN A 228 4.61 -21.74 5.11
N ASP A 229 5.59 -22.30 4.40
CA ASP A 229 6.99 -22.26 4.84
C ASP A 229 7.47 -20.82 4.76
N MET A 230 7.29 -20.11 5.87
CA MET A 230 7.73 -18.73 6.06
C MET A 230 9.26 -18.58 5.94
N GLY A 231 10.00 -19.69 5.76
CA GLY A 231 11.43 -19.72 5.42
C GLY A 231 11.76 -19.60 3.92
N LYS A 232 10.77 -19.71 3.01
CA LYS A 232 10.94 -19.49 1.56
C LYS A 232 10.27 -18.24 1.02
N ILE A 233 9.44 -17.56 1.81
CA ILE A 233 9.21 -16.14 1.59
C ILE A 233 10.46 -15.44 2.12
N SER A 234 11.51 -15.43 1.31
CA SER A 234 12.59 -14.50 1.53
C SER A 234 11.96 -13.10 1.51
N ILE A 235 11.93 -12.46 2.68
CA ILE A 235 11.76 -11.01 2.86
C ILE A 235 12.99 -10.30 2.25
N LYS A 236 13.40 -10.71 1.05
CA LYS A 236 14.53 -10.18 0.29
C LYS A 236 14.10 -9.62 -1.06
N ASP A 237 12.82 -9.79 -1.45
CA ASP A 237 12.30 -9.25 -2.73
C ASP A 237 11.16 -8.22 -2.54
N MET A 238 10.91 -7.75 -1.32
CA MET A 238 10.03 -6.60 -1.03
C MET A 238 10.52 -5.78 0.17
N ASP A 239 11.83 -5.73 0.37
CA ASP A 239 12.41 -4.63 1.12
C ASP A 239 12.17 -3.36 0.29
N ASN A 240 11.33 -2.45 0.79
CA ASN A 240 11.56 -1.03 0.56
C ASN A 240 12.81 -0.71 1.39
N THR A 241 13.99 -1.13 0.94
CA THR A 241 15.26 -0.84 1.63
C THR A 241 15.54 0.63 1.45
N THR A 242 14.94 1.42 2.33
CA THR A 242 15.28 2.83 2.41
C THR A 242 16.76 2.94 2.74
N LYS A 243 17.51 3.65 1.91
CA LYS A 243 18.95 3.86 2.03
C LYS A 243 19.23 5.32 2.32
N ILE A 244 20.35 5.57 2.99
CA ILE A 244 20.86 6.91 3.26
C ILE A 244 21.82 7.30 2.11
N VAL A 245 21.54 8.39 1.40
CA VAL A 245 22.41 8.90 0.31
C VAL A 245 22.81 10.35 0.56
N ALA A 246 23.98 10.77 0.06
CA ALA A 246 24.55 12.10 0.36
C ALA A 246 24.08 13.21 -0.61
N VAL A 247 23.49 12.82 -1.75
CA VAL A 247 22.75 13.66 -2.70
C VAL A 247 21.70 12.75 -3.33
N GLN A 248 20.59 13.29 -3.86
CA GLN A 248 19.59 12.50 -4.58
C GLN A 248 20.28 11.56 -5.60
N GLY A 249 20.26 10.26 -5.30
CA GLY A 249 20.81 9.21 -6.16
C GLY A 249 22.32 8.91 -6.05
N THR A 250 23.12 9.60 -5.23
CA THR A 250 24.56 9.26 -5.06
C THR A 250 24.89 8.73 -3.68
N ASN A 251 25.35 7.48 -3.65
CA ASN A 251 25.86 6.85 -2.44
C ASN A 251 27.31 7.30 -2.23
N VAL A 252 27.50 8.27 -1.34
CA VAL A 252 28.84 8.75 -0.97
C VAL A 252 29.06 8.48 0.50
N ASP A 253 30.05 7.65 0.78
CA ASP A 253 30.45 7.15 2.09
C ASP A 253 31.46 8.05 2.81
N TYR A 254 31.68 9.28 2.31
CA TYR A 254 32.64 10.21 2.91
C TYR A 254 32.17 11.67 2.96
N ILE A 255 32.75 12.40 3.91
CA ILE A 255 32.63 13.85 4.10
C ILE A 255 34.06 14.41 4.17
N ASN A 256 34.35 15.49 3.44
CA ASN A 256 35.67 16.14 3.52
C ASN A 256 35.75 17.01 4.78
N PHE A 257 36.95 17.34 5.25
CA PHE A 257 37.13 18.35 6.30
C PHE A 257 36.45 19.68 5.97
N GLU A 258 35.89 20.31 7.00
CA GLU A 258 35.11 21.56 6.95
C GLU A 258 33.96 21.57 5.93
N SER A 259 33.59 20.41 5.40
CA SER A 259 32.53 20.30 4.41
C SER A 259 31.19 20.03 5.07
N LEU A 260 30.20 20.73 4.54
CA LEU A 260 28.81 20.50 4.86
C LEU A 260 28.26 19.45 3.89
N LYS A 261 27.62 18.41 4.41
CA LYS A 261 26.97 17.41 3.56
C LYS A 261 25.58 17.07 4.05
N SER A 262 24.63 17.01 3.11
CA SER A 262 23.26 16.63 3.43
C SER A 262 23.08 15.15 3.13
N TYR A 263 22.19 14.48 3.85
CA TYR A 263 21.87 13.08 3.65
C TYR A 263 20.37 12.91 3.59
N HIS A 264 19.90 12.09 2.66
CA HIS A 264 18.48 11.86 2.38
C HIS A 264 18.15 10.38 2.53
N MET A 265 16.96 10.09 3.04
CA MET A 265 16.33 8.78 2.95
C MET A 265 15.69 8.64 1.58
N LEU A 266 16.11 7.62 0.83
CA LEU A 266 15.48 7.26 -0.43
C LEU A 266 15.09 5.79 -0.41
N ASP A 267 13.99 5.44 -1.07
CA ASP A 267 13.67 4.05 -1.39
C ASP A 267 14.59 3.47 -2.48
N ASP A 268 14.36 2.21 -2.87
CA ASP A 268 15.14 1.54 -3.91
C ASP A 268 14.97 2.17 -5.30
N LYS A 269 13.93 2.98 -5.50
CA LYS A 269 13.67 3.74 -6.73
C LYS A 269 14.30 5.13 -6.69
N ASN A 270 15.08 5.45 -5.65
CA ASN A 270 15.68 6.76 -5.40
C ASN A 270 14.64 7.88 -5.18
N ILE A 271 13.47 7.54 -4.61
CA ILE A 271 12.39 8.49 -4.31
C ILE A 271 12.31 8.69 -2.78
N GLU A 272 12.04 9.92 -2.34
CA GLU A 272 11.84 10.19 -0.92
C GLU A 272 10.57 9.48 -0.40
N PRO A 273 10.64 8.76 0.72
CA PRO A 273 9.51 8.01 1.25
C PRO A 273 8.42 8.98 1.74
N VAL A 274 7.24 8.93 1.11
CA VAL A 274 6.10 9.78 1.45
C VAL A 274 5.43 9.30 2.73
N GLY A 275 5.16 10.23 3.65
CA GLY A 275 4.43 9.96 4.90
C GLY A 275 5.22 9.21 5.97
N ARG A 276 6.54 9.09 5.82
CA ARG A 276 7.45 8.55 6.84
C ARG A 276 8.29 9.65 7.48
N THR A 277 8.64 9.47 8.74
CA THR A 277 9.45 10.41 9.50
C THR A 277 10.63 9.69 10.14
N PHE A 278 11.81 10.31 10.08
CA PHE A 278 13.05 9.70 10.52
C PHE A 278 13.74 10.51 11.61
N SER A 279 14.19 9.80 12.63
CA SER A 279 15.07 10.32 13.68
C SER A 279 16.51 9.96 13.36
N TRP A 280 17.44 10.91 13.54
CA TRP A 280 18.84 10.74 13.16
C TRP A 280 19.75 10.77 14.39
N ARG A 281 20.72 9.86 14.46
CA ARG A 281 21.76 9.86 15.49
C ARG A 281 23.11 9.41 14.93
N LEU A 282 24.17 9.75 15.65
CA LEU A 282 25.52 9.33 15.34
C LEU A 282 25.97 8.26 16.34
N GLU A 283 26.55 7.18 15.84
CA GLU A 283 27.14 6.12 16.64
C GLU A 283 28.61 5.92 16.29
N GLN A 284 29.36 5.44 17.28
CA GLN A 284 30.76 5.13 17.10
C GLN A 284 30.94 3.97 16.12
N SER A 285 31.89 4.11 15.19
CA SER A 285 32.26 3.02 14.30
C SER A 285 33.23 2.05 15.00
N VAL A 286 33.07 0.76 14.70
CA VAL A 286 33.99 -0.29 15.15
C VAL A 286 35.38 -0.16 14.54
N GLU A 287 35.52 0.60 13.45
CA GLU A 287 36.80 0.81 12.74
C GLU A 287 37.75 1.75 13.48
N ASN A 288 37.25 2.55 14.44
CA ASN A 288 38.03 3.51 15.20
C ASN A 288 37.46 3.69 16.63
N PRO A 289 37.66 2.71 17.53
CA PRO A 289 37.02 2.66 18.85
C PRO A 289 37.50 3.75 19.83
N LEU A 290 38.53 4.53 19.47
CA LEU A 290 39.07 5.61 20.30
C LEU A 290 38.58 7.00 19.87
N ILE A 291 37.88 7.11 18.74
CA ILE A 291 37.38 8.37 18.19
C ILE A 291 35.85 8.33 18.27
N THR A 292 35.26 9.32 18.93
CA THR A 292 33.80 9.44 19.05
C THR A 292 33.22 10.25 17.89
N PRO A 293 31.93 10.08 17.56
CA PRO A 293 31.32 10.90 16.52
C PRO A 293 31.33 12.41 16.84
N ALA A 294 31.34 12.78 18.12
CA ALA A 294 31.45 14.18 18.54
C ALA A 294 32.84 14.79 18.23
N ASP A 295 33.87 13.95 18.12
CA ASP A 295 35.20 14.39 17.68
C ASP A 295 35.25 14.64 16.17
N LEU A 296 34.39 13.97 15.41
CA LEU A 296 34.37 13.97 13.93
C LEU A 296 33.33 14.95 13.34
N ILE A 297 32.19 15.12 13.99
CA ILE A 297 31.06 15.92 13.52
C ILE A 297 30.78 17.05 14.52
N THR A 298 30.89 18.28 14.05
CA THR A 298 30.65 19.49 14.85
C THR A 298 29.17 19.81 14.99
N LYS A 299 28.35 19.41 14.00
CA LYS A 299 26.91 19.66 14.00
C LYS A 299 26.14 18.60 13.21
N LEU A 300 25.03 18.13 13.76
CA LEU A 300 23.97 17.39 13.07
C LEU A 300 22.69 18.22 13.13
N GLU A 301 22.10 18.53 11.98
CA GLU A 301 20.89 19.35 11.85
C GLU A 301 19.85 18.61 11.01
N ILE A 302 18.62 18.46 11.54
CA ILE A 302 17.52 17.83 10.81
C ILE A 302 16.90 18.90 9.90
N ILE A 303 16.95 18.68 8.57
CA ILE A 303 16.45 19.64 7.57
C ILE A 303 14.97 19.37 7.27
N SER A 304 14.60 18.08 7.17
CA SER A 304 13.25 17.64 6.86
C SER A 304 12.98 16.27 7.51
N PRO A 305 11.74 15.76 7.48
CA PRO A 305 11.42 14.44 8.03
C PRO A 305 12.23 13.28 7.43
N VAL A 306 12.83 13.47 6.25
CA VAL A 306 13.58 12.45 5.50
C VAL A 306 15.03 12.86 5.25
N SER A 307 15.52 13.97 5.80
CA SER A 307 16.89 14.43 5.55
C SER A 307 17.56 15.12 6.73
N CYS A 308 18.87 14.94 6.84
CA CYS A 308 19.72 15.60 7.82
C CYS A 308 20.93 16.24 7.15
N ARG A 309 21.62 17.09 7.90
CA ARG A 309 22.84 17.78 7.49
C ARG A 309 23.92 17.55 8.53
N LEU A 310 25.12 17.21 8.06
CA LEU A 310 26.29 17.02 8.90
C LEU A 310 27.36 18.06 8.54
N THR A 311 27.99 18.61 9.57
CA THR A 311 29.19 19.45 9.45
C THR A 311 30.37 18.70 10.05
N SER A 312 31.37 18.39 9.23
CA SER A 312 32.58 17.70 9.69
C SER A 312 33.53 18.65 10.46
N ASN A 313 34.37 18.06 11.30
CA ASN A 313 35.50 18.71 11.95
C ASN A 313 36.71 18.80 10.99
N ASP A 314 37.69 19.66 11.30
CA ASP A 314 38.89 19.94 10.49
C ASP A 314 40.13 19.14 10.92
N LYS A 315 40.08 18.46 12.07
CA LYS A 315 41.29 17.94 12.76
C LYS A 315 41.48 16.43 12.71
N ILE A 316 40.40 15.65 12.60
CA ILE A 316 40.45 14.21 12.91
C ILE A 316 39.81 13.43 11.76
N LYS A 317 40.60 12.56 11.12
CA LYS A 317 40.09 11.54 10.19
C LYS A 317 39.54 10.37 10.99
N GLY A 318 38.46 9.77 10.51
CA GLY A 318 37.87 8.62 11.18
C GLY A 318 36.57 8.17 10.53
N TYR A 319 36.00 7.13 11.09
CA TYR A 319 34.72 6.57 10.70
C TYR A 319 33.68 6.83 11.79
N PHE A 320 32.41 6.92 11.39
CA PHE A 320 31.28 6.95 12.28
C PHE A 320 30.07 6.36 11.58
N ASN A 321 29.09 5.91 12.36
CA ASN A 321 27.83 5.40 11.83
C ASN A 321 26.78 6.51 11.90
N LEU A 322 26.23 6.89 10.75
CA LEU A 322 25.01 7.68 10.68
C LEU A 322 23.82 6.73 10.71
N ILE A 323 22.98 6.87 11.73
CA ILE A 323 21.82 6.01 11.94
C ILE A 323 20.55 6.83 11.74
N SER A 324 19.68 6.32 10.87
CA SER A 324 18.34 6.81 10.66
C SER A 324 17.34 5.80 11.19
N ILE A 325 16.37 6.25 11.98
CA ILE A 325 15.35 5.41 12.61
C ILE A 325 14.00 5.86 12.11
N CYS A 326 13.29 4.99 11.40
CA CYS A 326 11.93 5.24 10.97
C CYS A 326 11.01 5.24 12.19
N ASN A 327 10.30 6.33 12.45
CA ASN A 327 9.50 6.47 13.66
C ASN A 327 8.26 5.55 13.64
N GLU A 328 7.78 5.19 12.46
CA GLU A 328 6.54 4.41 12.29
C GLU A 328 6.74 2.92 12.53
N ASP A 329 7.84 2.34 12.04
CA ASP A 329 8.13 0.90 12.14
C ASP A 329 9.36 0.56 12.99
N LYS A 330 10.07 1.58 13.50
CA LYS A 330 11.30 1.47 14.30
C LYS A 330 12.45 0.77 13.58
N THR A 331 12.42 0.73 12.24
CA THR A 331 13.53 0.21 11.45
C THR A 331 14.73 1.13 11.56
N GLU A 332 15.90 0.55 11.87
CA GLU A 332 17.17 1.27 11.93
C GLU A 332 17.95 1.03 10.64
N ILE A 333 18.44 2.11 10.05
CA ILE A 333 19.22 2.11 8.81
C ILE A 333 20.55 2.76 9.13
N VAL A 334 21.62 2.01 8.90
CA VAL A 334 22.97 2.41 9.26
C VAL A 334 23.76 2.70 7.99
N ASN A 335 24.39 3.88 7.94
CA ASN A 335 25.36 4.21 6.90
C ASN A 335 26.71 4.53 7.54
N ASN A 336 27.74 3.79 7.14
CA ASN A 336 29.09 4.01 7.64
C ASN A 336 29.74 5.13 6.82
N LEU A 337 30.15 6.19 7.50
CA LEU A 337 30.70 7.39 6.88
C LEU A 337 32.13 7.63 7.36
N ARG A 338 32.97 8.09 6.43
CA ARG A 338 34.37 8.44 6.68
C ARG A 338 34.60 9.95 6.55
N ILE A 339 35.35 10.54 7.49
CA ILE A 339 35.93 11.87 7.30
C ILE A 339 37.28 11.75 6.57
N LYS A 340 37.41 12.46 5.44
CA LYS A 340 38.62 12.53 4.61
C LYS A 340 39.21 13.95 4.58
N ASP A 341 40.50 14.04 4.32
CA ASP A 341 41.13 15.33 3.99
C ASP A 341 40.91 15.65 2.50
N SER A 342 40.82 16.93 2.18
CA SER A 342 40.78 17.49 0.84
C SER A 342 41.87 16.98 -0.11
N MET A 343 43.00 16.50 0.43
CA MET A 343 44.12 15.94 -0.34
C MET A 343 44.04 14.42 -0.61
N ASP A 344 43.05 13.69 -0.07
CA ASP A 344 42.91 12.23 -0.23
C ASP A 344 42.08 11.82 -1.48
N LEU A 345 42.12 12.61 -2.57
CA LEU A 345 41.34 12.38 -3.81
C LEU A 345 41.74 11.12 -4.57
#